data_AF-A0A249SUI8-F1
#
_entry.id   AF-A0A249SUI8-F1
#
_cell.length_a   1.000
_cell.length_b   1.000
_cell.length_c   1.000
_cell.angle_alpha   90.00
_cell.angle_beta   90.00
_cell.angle_gamma   90.00
#
_symmetry.space_group_name_H-M   'P 1'
#
loop_
_entity.id
_entity.type
_entity.pdbx_description
1 polymer ?
#
loop_
_entity_poly.entity_id
_entity_poly.type
_entity_poly.pdbx_seq_one_letter_code
_entity_poly.pdbx_strand_id
1 'polypeptide(L)'
;MRLTYIDQGAPGGYVKLRICNKQNIVVKEVSTRGEDYYPAIDSIKGENVYMHYEMPTSQIVGEITILSNKNVFLGETLLNRDKLKYEYFFLNIVPDPSKKHTRF
;
A
#
# COMPACT_ATOMS: atom_id res chain seq x y z
N MET A 1 -8.10 2.92 -10.55
CA MET A 1 -7.58 2.14 -9.40
C MET A 1 -8.09 2.81 -8.14
N ARG A 2 -8.43 2.04 -7.10
CA ARG A 2 -9.01 2.54 -5.86
C ARG A 2 -8.43 1.80 -4.66
N LEU A 3 -8.03 2.54 -3.63
CA LEU A 3 -7.72 1.99 -2.31
C LEU A 3 -8.99 1.99 -1.45
N THR A 4 -9.22 0.90 -0.74
CA THR A 4 -10.31 0.76 0.24
C THR A 4 -9.72 0.28 1.55
N TYR A 5 -9.85 1.09 2.60
CA TYR A 5 -9.42 0.74 3.94
C TYR A 5 -10.45 -0.15 4.60
N ILE A 6 -9.99 -1.27 5.18
CA ILE A 6 -10.84 -2.24 5.85
C ILE A 6 -10.37 -2.38 7.29
N ASP A 7 -11.23 -1.92 8.21
CA ASP A 7 -11.09 -2.17 9.64
C ASP A 7 -11.65 -3.55 9.99
N GLN A 8 -10.90 -4.34 10.76
CA GLN A 8 -11.33 -5.66 11.23
C GLN A 8 -11.88 -5.65 12.68
N GLY A 9 -11.91 -4.49 13.36
CA GLY A 9 -12.41 -4.39 14.73
C GLY A 9 -11.51 -5.02 15.80
N ALA A 10 -10.28 -5.38 15.44
CA ALA A 10 -9.19 -5.84 16.32
C ALA A 10 -7.92 -5.02 16.01
N PRO A 11 -6.84 -5.08 16.82
CA PRO A 11 -5.57 -4.44 16.45
C PRO A 11 -5.08 -5.02 15.13
N GLY A 12 -5.18 -4.23 14.06
CA GLY A 12 -4.85 -4.63 12.71
C GLY A 12 -5.95 -4.29 11.70
N GLY A 13 -5.61 -3.39 10.79
CA GLY A 13 -6.35 -3.09 9.57
C GLY A 13 -5.58 -3.57 8.34
N TYR A 14 -6.29 -3.76 7.24
CA TYR A 14 -5.66 -4.01 5.96
C TYR A 14 -6.28 -3.14 4.87
N VAL A 15 -5.54 -2.99 3.78
CA VAL A 15 -5.97 -2.17 2.66
C VAL A 15 -6.22 -3.06 1.46
N LYS A 16 -7.42 -2.93 0.89
CA LYS A 16 -7.76 -3.55 -0.39
C LYS A 16 -7.44 -2.58 -1.51
N LEU A 17 -6.52 -3.00 -2.36
CA LEU A 17 -6.19 -2.29 -3.58
C LEU A 17 -6.94 -2.92 -4.75
N ARG A 18 -7.85 -2.14 -5.31
CA ARG A 18 -8.75 -2.55 -6.39
C ARG A 18 -8.36 -1.87 -7.68
N ILE A 19 -8.05 -2.67 -8.69
CA ILE A 19 -7.87 -2.22 -10.05
C ILE A 19 -9.19 -2.47 -10.76
N CYS A 20 -9.74 -1.41 -11.35
CA CYS A 20 -11.01 -1.44 -12.05
C CYS A 20 -10.80 -1.16 -13.54
N ASN A 21 -11.67 -1.70 -14.38
CA ASN A 21 -11.74 -1.32 -15.79
C ASN A 21 -12.38 0.09 -15.96
N LYS A 22 -12.54 0.53 -17.22
CA LYS A 22 -13.13 1.83 -17.56
C LYS A 22 -14.59 1.99 -17.10
N GLN A 23 -15.28 0.88 -16.83
CA GLN A 23 -16.65 0.82 -16.34
C GLN A 23 -16.73 0.71 -14.81
N ASN A 24 -15.64 0.95 -14.08
CA ASN A 24 -15.53 0.81 -12.62
C ASN A 24 -15.77 -0.61 -12.07
N ILE A 25 -15.71 -1.64 -12.91
CA ILE A 25 -15.81 -3.03 -12.49
C ILE A 25 -14.42 -3.48 -12.01
N VAL A 26 -14.35 -4.11 -10.83
CA VAL A 26 -13.11 -4.64 -10.26
C VAL A 26 -12.60 -5.78 -11.13
N VAL A 27 -11.39 -5.63 -11.68
CA VAL A 27 -10.72 -6.65 -12.50
C VAL A 27 -9.59 -7.36 -11.74
N LYS A 28 -9.04 -6.70 -10.71
CA LYS A 28 -8.04 -7.29 -9.82
C LYS A 28 -8.16 -6.67 -8.44
N GLU A 29 -8.02 -7.50 -7.42
CA GLU A 29 -7.94 -7.07 -6.02
C GLU A 29 -6.69 -7.70 -5.40
N VAL A 30 -5.97 -6.94 -4.58
CA VAL A 30 -4.89 -7.42 -3.73
C VAL A 30 -5.01 -6.80 -2.35
N SER A 31 -4.56 -7.53 -1.33
CA SER A 31 -4.63 -7.09 0.07
C SER A 31 -3.22 -6.77 0.59
N THR A 32 -3.05 -5.57 1.15
CA THR A 32 -1.81 -5.11 1.77
C THR A 32 -2.03 -4.78 3.24
N ARG A 33 -0.95 -4.76 4.04
CA ARG A 33 -1.02 -4.30 5.43
C ARG A 33 -1.53 -2.87 5.52
N GLY A 34 -2.24 -2.56 6.61
CA GLY A 34 -2.76 -1.23 6.90
C GLY A 34 -3.01 -1.04 8.40
N GLU A 35 -2.16 -1.66 9.23
CA GLU A 35 -2.40 -1.81 10.67
C GLU A 35 -2.28 -0.47 11.39
N ASP A 36 -1.25 0.32 11.09
CA ASP A 36 -1.01 1.63 11.71
C ASP A 36 -0.80 2.76 10.67
N TYR A 37 -0.42 2.38 9.44
CA TYR A 37 -0.08 3.31 8.37
C TYR A 37 -0.70 2.85 7.07
N TYR A 38 -1.49 3.74 6.48
CA TYR A 38 -2.19 3.49 5.24
C TYR A 38 -1.31 3.90 4.06
N PRO A 39 -1.15 3.03 3.04
CA PRO A 39 -0.42 3.40 1.86
C PRO A 39 -1.23 4.35 0.98
N ALA A 40 -0.54 5.18 0.22
CA ALA A 40 -1.11 5.96 -0.87
C ALA A 40 -0.61 5.43 -2.23
N ILE A 41 -1.40 5.67 -3.28
CA ILE A 41 -0.97 5.45 -4.67
C ILE A 41 -0.29 6.71 -5.16
N ASP A 42 0.96 6.60 -5.58
CA ASP A 42 1.71 7.71 -6.16
C ASP A 42 1.45 7.82 -7.65
N SER A 43 1.67 6.72 -8.37
CA SER A 43 1.54 6.69 -9.82
C SER A 43 1.38 5.27 -10.36
N ILE A 44 0.91 5.21 -11.60
CA ILE A 44 0.77 3.97 -12.37
C ILE A 44 1.42 4.21 -13.72
N LYS A 45 2.38 3.35 -14.11
CA LYS A 45 3.09 3.44 -15.39
C LYS A 45 3.08 2.06 -16.05
N GLY A 46 2.21 1.88 -17.02
CA GLY A 46 1.99 0.57 -17.64
C GLY A 46 1.48 -0.44 -16.62
N GLU A 47 2.23 -1.52 -16.40
CA GLU A 47 1.91 -2.56 -15.41
C GLU A 47 2.53 -2.30 -14.03
N ASN A 48 3.30 -1.21 -13.89
CA ASN A 48 3.96 -0.84 -12.64
C ASN A 48 3.07 0.08 -11.79
N VAL A 49 2.89 -0.30 -10.53
CA VAL A 49 2.12 0.43 -9.52
C VAL A 49 3.09 0.89 -8.44
N TYR A 50 3.18 2.20 -8.25
CA TYR A 50 4.04 2.82 -7.23
C TYR A 50 3.18 3.31 -6.07
N MET A 51 3.56 2.88 -4.87
CA MET A 51 2.87 3.21 -3.65
C MET A 51 3.88 3.53 -2.56
N HIS A 52 3.49 4.40 -1.63
CA HIS A 52 4.29 4.67 -0.45
C HIS A 52 3.46 4.49 0.82
N TYR A 53 4.18 4.23 1.90
CA TYR A 53 3.74 4.32 3.27
C TYR A 53 4.48 5.46 3.97
N GLU A 54 3.89 5.98 5.03
CA GLU A 54 4.52 6.94 5.95
C GLU A 54 4.69 6.31 7.34
N MET A 55 5.40 5.18 7.43
CA MET A 55 5.64 4.50 8.71
C MET A 55 6.83 5.15 9.44
N PRO A 56 6.71 5.49 10.73
CA PRO A 56 7.83 5.86 11.57
C PRO A 56 8.73 4.64 11.75
N THR A 57 9.99 4.84 11.44
CA THR A 57 11.06 3.86 11.64
C THR A 57 12.18 4.56 12.41
N SER A 58 13.21 3.82 12.82
CA SER A 58 14.40 4.40 13.44
C SER A 58 15.31 5.17 12.44
N GLN A 59 14.83 5.42 11.22
CA GLN A 59 15.57 6.05 10.14
C GLN A 59 15.45 7.58 10.16
N ILE A 60 16.24 8.24 9.31
CA ILE A 60 16.29 9.70 9.24
C ILE A 60 14.98 10.20 8.60
N VAL A 61 14.42 11.29 9.14
CA VAL A 61 13.24 11.96 8.57
C VAL A 61 13.48 12.28 7.09
N GLY A 62 12.52 11.93 6.23
CA GLY A 62 12.62 12.11 4.79
C GLY A 62 13.44 11.05 4.04
N GLU A 63 14.01 10.07 4.75
CA GLU A 63 14.65 8.92 4.12
C GLU A 63 13.59 8.06 3.41
N ILE A 64 13.94 7.59 2.21
CA ILE A 64 13.10 6.72 1.39
C ILE A 64 13.68 5.32 1.42
N THR A 65 12.91 4.36 1.95
CA THR A 65 13.30 2.95 1.99
C THR A 65 12.41 2.13 1.08
N ILE A 66 13.00 1.25 0.28
CA ILE A 66 12.25 0.28 -0.53
C ILE A 66 11.75 -0.83 0.40
N LEU A 67 10.45 -1.05 0.40
CA LEU A 67 9.80 -2.11 1.17
C LEU A 67 9.71 -3.39 0.35
N SER A 68 10.11 -4.51 0.95
CA SER A 68 9.91 -5.82 0.35
C SER A 68 8.42 -6.14 0.25
N ASN A 69 8.00 -6.62 -0.92
CA ASN A 69 6.66 -7.16 -1.15
C ASN A 69 6.26 -8.23 -0.11
N LYS A 70 7.21 -8.91 0.55
CA LYS A 70 6.92 -9.91 1.60
C LYS A 70 6.42 -9.28 2.89
N ASN A 71 6.84 -8.04 3.16
CA ASN A 71 6.48 -7.30 4.36
C ASN A 71 5.18 -6.52 4.17
N VAL A 72 4.75 -6.32 2.93
CA VAL A 72 3.60 -5.48 2.58
C VAL A 72 2.36 -6.29 2.21
N PHE A 73 2.50 -7.31 1.37
CA PHE A 73 1.35 -8.13 0.96
C PHE A 73 0.89 -9.06 2.08
N LEU A 74 -0.43 -9.30 2.13
CA LEU A 74 -1.04 -10.26 3.04
C LEU A 74 -1.20 -11.64 2.41
N GLY A 75 -1.34 -12.67 3.24
CA GLY A 75 -1.22 -14.10 2.93
C GLY A 75 -1.68 -14.53 1.53
N GLU A 76 -2.93 -14.27 1.16
CA GLU A 76 -3.50 -14.62 -0.16
C GLU A 76 -2.68 -14.09 -1.35
N THR A 77 -2.16 -12.87 -1.20
CA THR A 77 -1.41 -12.15 -2.24
C THR A 77 0.04 -12.62 -2.30
N LEU A 78 0.61 -13.05 -1.16
CA LEU A 78 1.93 -13.67 -1.10
C LEU A 78 1.94 -15.07 -1.72
N LEU A 79 0.91 -15.87 -1.46
CA LEU A 79 0.78 -17.25 -1.96
C LEU A 79 0.54 -17.32 -3.47
N ASN A 80 0.03 -16.24 -4.08
CA ASN A 80 -0.32 -16.19 -5.50
C ASN A 80 0.45 -15.09 -6.26
N ARG A 81 1.73 -14.86 -5.92
CA ARG A 81 2.55 -13.83 -6.58
C ARG A 81 2.59 -13.99 -8.10
N ASP A 82 2.67 -15.21 -8.61
CA ASP A 82 2.71 -15.49 -10.05
C ASP A 82 1.40 -15.11 -10.78
N LYS A 83 0.33 -14.84 -10.02
CA LYS A 83 -0.96 -14.37 -10.54
C LYS A 83 -1.13 -12.86 -10.41
N LEU A 84 -0.10 -12.13 -9.97
CA LEU A 84 -0.10 -10.68 -9.96
C LEU A 84 0.08 -10.17 -11.39
N LYS A 85 -0.99 -9.61 -11.95
CA LYS A 85 -0.99 -8.99 -13.28
C LYS A 85 -0.19 -7.68 -13.34
N TYR A 86 0.14 -7.12 -12.19
CA TYR A 86 0.83 -5.84 -12.05
C TYR A 86 2.04 -6.02 -11.15
N GLU A 87 3.09 -5.25 -11.40
CA GLU A 87 4.26 -5.17 -10.54
C GLU A 87 4.08 -4.02 -9.55
N TYR A 88 4.33 -4.29 -8.27
CA TYR A 88 4.09 -3.35 -7.19
C TYR A 88 5.41 -2.95 -6.54
N PHE A 89 5.61 -1.64 -6.43
CA PHE A 89 6.75 -1.02 -5.80
C PHE A 89 6.27 -0.27 -4.58
N PHE A 90 6.74 -0.69 -3.40
CA PHE A 90 6.38 -0.06 -2.14
C PHE A 90 7.57 0.69 -1.58
N LEU A 91 7.35 1.94 -1.23
CA LEU A 91 8.31 2.80 -0.55
C LEU A 91 7.83 3.09 0.87
N ASN A 92 8.74 3.32 1.78
CA ASN A 92 8.46 3.99 3.03
C ASN A 92 9.14 5.35 3.02
N ILE A 93 8.38 6.39 3.30
CA ILE A 93 8.89 7.75 3.48
C ILE A 93 8.80 8.05 4.96
N VAL A 94 9.92 8.25 5.63
CA VAL A 94 9.91 8.53 7.08
C VAL A 94 9.25 9.89 7.31
N PRO A 95 8.08 9.93 8.00
CA PRO A 95 7.35 11.17 8.19
C PRO A 95 8.10 12.09 9.15
N ASP A 96 7.97 13.40 8.95
CA ASP A 96 8.50 14.41 9.87
C ASP A 96 7.52 14.59 11.04
N PRO A 97 7.87 14.20 12.27
CA PRO A 97 6.96 14.29 13.41
C PRO A 97 6.59 15.74 13.77
N SER A 98 7.36 16.73 13.31
CA SER A 98 7.05 18.15 13.50
C SER A 98 5.98 18.65 12.52
N LYS A 99 5.75 17.95 11.41
CA LYS A 99 4.70 18.25 10.44
C LYS A 99 3.46 17.44 10.81
N LYS A 100 2.46 18.10 11.39
CA LYS A 100 1.13 17.51 11.55
C LYS A 100 0.56 17.21 10.17
N HIS A 101 0.55 15.93 9.78
CA HIS A 101 -0.22 15.48 8.64
C HIS A 101 -1.70 15.51 9.02
N THR A 102 -2.40 16.57 8.60
CA THR A 102 -3.87 16.64 8.70
C THR A 102 -4.43 15.62 7.72
N ARG A 103 -4.79 14.43 8.21
CA ARG A 103 -5.55 13.44 7.46
C ARG A 103 -7.00 13.95 7.35
N PHE A 104 -7.42 14.33 6.15
CA PHE A 104 -8.81 14.65 5.82
C PHE A 104 -9.59 13.38 5.50
#